data_AF-A0A5S9M1S4-F1
#
_entry.id   AF-A0A5S9M1S4-F1
#
_cell.length_a   1.000
_cell.length_b   1.000
_cell.length_c   1.000
_cell.angle_alpha   90.00
_cell.angle_beta   90.00
_cell.angle_gamma   90.00
#
_symmetry.space_group_name_H-M   'P 1'
#
loop_
_entity.id
_entity.type
_entity.pdbx_description
1 polymer ?
#
loop_
_entity_poly.entity_id
_entity_poly.type
_entity_poly.pdbx_seq_one_letter_code
_entity_poly.pdbx_strand_id
1 'polypeptide(L)'
;MDGNNVYEVTNNNAHSWVEVLFSKQRLGHLEPTKGFTNPETFTNEAVSSDQTDDQKEEKDQSSSDASEDQQQDQPKQQETEQPAQPKEQTAQAKPNMVHVGWVIGYAAGAIVLLGFISWMLYRFRTRWLPFFIVRKVKRLPEDGAFFYAYAALLKQLGRRGIEKKPGMTLREFASLIDEKDGDHHMSELTQLYERALYRREDASALWQQSAKLWENLINRR
;
A
#
# COMPACT_ATOMS: atom_id res chain seq x y z
N MET A 1 35.23 -3.61 34.45
CA MET A 1 34.53 -2.89 33.37
C MET A 1 34.33 -3.93 32.30
N ASP A 2 33.17 -4.58 32.35
CA ASP A 2 33.05 -5.92 31.81
C ASP A 2 32.45 -5.77 30.41
N GLY A 3 33.34 -5.91 29.41
CA GLY A 3 33.07 -5.63 28.00
C GLY A 3 32.18 -6.71 27.37
N ASN A 4 30.93 -6.79 27.80
CA ASN A 4 29.95 -7.68 27.21
C ASN A 4 29.55 -7.13 25.82
N ASN A 5 30.16 -7.67 24.77
CA ASN A 5 29.73 -7.46 23.40
C ASN A 5 28.35 -8.09 23.19
N VAL A 6 27.29 -7.28 23.28
CA VAL A 6 25.92 -7.68 22.96
C VAL A 6 25.73 -7.59 21.45
N TYR A 7 25.47 -8.72 20.81
CA TYR A 7 25.12 -8.78 19.39
C TYR A 7 23.60 -8.81 19.24
N GLU A 8 23.03 -7.80 18.59
CA GLU A 8 21.62 -7.73 18.25
C GLU A 8 21.39 -8.36 16.86
N VAL A 9 20.54 -9.38 16.79
CA VAL A 9 20.12 -10.02 15.53
C VAL A 9 18.65 -9.71 15.31
N THR A 10 18.36 -8.96 14.26
CA THR A 10 16.99 -8.56 13.89
C THR A 10 16.47 -9.41 12.73
N ASN A 11 15.18 -9.34 12.41
CA ASN A 11 14.63 -10.00 11.23
C ASN A 11 15.21 -9.46 9.89
N ASN A 12 15.80 -8.26 9.86
CA ASN A 12 16.56 -7.79 8.69
C ASN A 12 17.89 -8.53 8.49
N ASN A 13 18.37 -9.28 9.49
CA ASN A 13 19.57 -10.12 9.41
C ASN A 13 19.27 -11.56 8.97
N ALA A 14 18.00 -11.91 8.72
CA ALA A 14 17.63 -13.23 8.25
C ALA A 14 18.15 -13.47 6.82
N HIS A 15 18.93 -14.53 6.63
CA HIS A 15 19.49 -14.95 5.35
C HIS A 15 19.27 -16.45 5.12
N SER A 16 19.27 -16.87 3.85
CA SER A 16 19.19 -18.27 3.45
C SER A 16 20.35 -18.63 2.52
N TRP A 17 21.26 -19.49 2.96
CA TRP A 17 22.33 -20.03 2.12
C TRP A 17 21.91 -21.34 1.44
N VAL A 18 22.67 -21.78 0.44
CA VAL A 18 22.48 -23.07 -0.24
C VAL A 18 23.71 -23.94 0.00
N GLU A 19 23.48 -25.22 0.31
CA GLU A 19 24.53 -26.23 0.43
C GLU A 19 24.40 -27.22 -0.74
N VAL A 20 25.52 -27.46 -1.44
CA VAL A 20 25.57 -28.38 -2.59
C VAL A 20 26.59 -29.50 -2.31
N LEU A 21 26.14 -30.75 -2.42
CA LEU A 21 26.98 -31.92 -2.18
C LEU A 21 27.64 -32.41 -3.48
N PHE A 22 28.93 -32.12 -3.65
CA PHE A 22 29.73 -32.63 -4.76
C PHE A 22 30.38 -33.98 -4.41
N SER A 23 30.17 -35.02 -5.21
CA SER A 23 30.54 -36.41 -4.84
C SER A 23 32.05 -36.71 -4.72
N LYS A 24 32.93 -35.73 -4.97
CA LYS A 24 34.39 -35.86 -4.89
C LYS A 24 35.11 -34.69 -4.22
N GLN A 25 34.39 -33.71 -3.66
CA GLN A 25 34.98 -32.49 -3.06
C GLN A 25 34.31 -32.17 -1.70
N ARG A 26 34.96 -31.32 -0.89
CA ARG A 26 34.40 -30.92 0.41
C ARG A 26 33.14 -30.07 0.22
N LEU A 27 32.26 -30.13 1.22
CA LEU A 27 31.06 -29.29 1.28
C LEU A 27 31.48 -27.81 1.27
N GLY A 28 30.98 -27.05 0.30
CA GLY A 28 31.18 -25.61 0.20
C GLY A 28 29.86 -24.88 0.35
N HIS A 29 29.84 -23.82 1.16
CA HIS A 29 28.68 -22.93 1.29
C HIS A 29 28.61 -21.97 0.10
N LEU A 30 27.39 -21.76 -0.41
CA LEU A 30 27.12 -20.80 -1.47
C LEU A 30 26.10 -19.76 -0.99
N GLU A 31 26.47 -18.49 -1.13
CA GLU A 31 25.63 -17.31 -0.95
C GLU A 31 25.15 -16.83 -2.34
N PRO A 32 23.96 -17.23 -2.83
CA PRO A 32 23.47 -16.81 -4.15
C PRO A 32 22.90 -15.38 -4.17
N THR A 33 22.89 -14.69 -3.03
CA THR A 33 22.25 -13.38 -2.87
C THR A 33 23.10 -12.27 -3.47
N LYS A 34 22.60 -11.62 -4.53
CA LYS A 34 23.29 -10.49 -5.19
C LYS A 34 23.62 -9.39 -4.17
N GLY A 35 24.91 -9.09 -4.02
CA GLY A 35 25.42 -8.04 -3.11
C GLY A 35 26.18 -8.56 -1.88
N PHE A 36 26.20 -9.87 -1.63
CA PHE A 36 27.07 -10.49 -0.62
C PHE A 36 28.29 -11.14 -1.29
N THR A 37 29.45 -11.06 -0.63
CA THR A 37 30.71 -11.63 -1.12
C THR A 37 30.90 -13.03 -0.57
N ASN A 38 30.96 -14.04 -1.44
CA ASN A 38 31.31 -15.40 -1.02
C ASN A 38 32.77 -15.43 -0.51
N PRO A 39 33.04 -15.90 0.73
CA PRO A 39 34.41 -15.98 1.25
C PRO A 39 35.24 -17.11 0.60
N GLU A 40 34.57 -18.12 0.03
CA GLU A 40 35.25 -19.28 -0.58
C GLU A 40 35.67 -19.00 -2.04
N THR A 41 36.97 -19.15 -2.32
CA THR A 41 37.55 -19.07 -3.67
C THR A 41 37.69 -20.45 -4.29
N PHE A 42 36.78 -20.81 -5.18
CA PHE A 42 36.85 -22.05 -5.96
C PHE A 42 37.98 -21.98 -7.00
N THR A 43 39.15 -22.51 -6.67
CA THR A 43 40.22 -22.74 -7.64
C THR A 43 39.86 -23.93 -8.55
N ASN A 44 39.24 -23.64 -9.69
CA ASN A 44 39.11 -24.61 -10.77
C ASN A 44 40.51 -24.89 -11.35
N GLU A 45 41.09 -26.04 -11.03
CA GLU A 45 42.26 -26.55 -11.74
C GLU A 45 41.85 -26.83 -13.20
N ALA A 46 42.34 -25.99 -14.11
CA ALA A 46 41.88 -25.96 -15.48
C ALA A 46 42.24 -27.25 -16.25
N VAL A 47 41.22 -28.01 -16.63
CA VAL A 47 41.27 -28.79 -17.87
C VAL A 47 40.71 -27.90 -18.96
N SER A 48 41.57 -27.47 -19.89
CA SER A 48 41.22 -26.52 -20.94
C SER A 48 40.09 -27.02 -21.84
N SER A 49 38.99 -26.28 -21.89
CA SER A 49 38.06 -26.25 -23.02
C SER A 49 37.38 -24.86 -23.08
N ASP A 50 37.07 -24.43 -24.29
CA ASP A 50 36.85 -23.04 -24.73
C ASP A 50 36.11 -22.06 -23.80
N GLN A 51 36.56 -20.80 -23.91
CA GLN A 51 35.77 -19.64 -23.50
C GLN A 51 34.55 -19.49 -24.44
N THR A 52 33.36 -19.31 -23.88
CA THR A 52 32.34 -18.47 -24.51
C THR A 52 31.64 -17.68 -23.41
N ASP A 53 31.75 -16.36 -23.52
CA ASP A 53 31.28 -15.39 -22.53
C ASP A 53 29.87 -14.92 -22.92
N ASP A 54 28.83 -15.49 -22.29
CA ASP A 54 27.44 -15.07 -22.49
C ASP A 54 27.05 -13.96 -21.50
N GLN A 55 27.68 -12.79 -21.65
CA GLN A 55 27.22 -11.55 -21.03
C GLN A 55 25.93 -11.07 -21.70
N LYS A 56 24.79 -11.44 -21.11
CA LYS A 56 23.48 -10.95 -21.56
C LYS A 56 23.16 -9.58 -20.96
N GLU A 57 23.61 -8.52 -21.62
CA GLU A 57 23.15 -7.15 -21.35
C GLU A 57 21.66 -7.00 -21.73
N GLU A 58 20.78 -6.83 -20.74
CA GLU A 58 19.43 -6.31 -20.99
C GLU A 58 19.49 -4.78 -21.11
N LYS A 59 19.47 -4.31 -22.36
CA LYS A 59 19.45 -2.89 -22.69
C LYS A 59 18.01 -2.40 -22.82
N ASP A 60 17.64 -1.42 -22.00
CA ASP A 60 16.39 -0.65 -22.15
C ASP A 60 16.25 -0.13 -23.58
N GLN A 61 15.08 -0.36 -24.19
CA GLN A 61 14.72 0.30 -25.44
C GLN A 61 13.29 0.82 -25.41
N SER A 62 13.19 2.11 -25.06
CA SER A 62 11.99 2.93 -25.27
C SER A 62 11.60 2.94 -26.75
N SER A 63 10.30 2.82 -27.03
CA SER A 63 9.73 3.11 -28.35
C SER A 63 8.42 3.89 -28.19
N SER A 64 8.54 5.21 -28.36
CA SER A 64 7.45 6.07 -28.80
C SER A 64 7.72 6.34 -30.29
N ASP A 65 6.71 6.22 -31.16
CA ASP A 65 6.09 7.36 -31.87
C ASP A 65 5.03 6.90 -32.90
N ALA A 66 4.24 7.86 -33.40
CA ALA A 66 3.49 7.93 -34.67
C ALA A 66 2.68 6.69 -35.14
N SER A 67 1.35 6.71 -35.28
CA SER A 67 0.47 7.64 -36.04
C SER A 67 0.77 7.71 -37.53
N GLU A 68 -0.06 7.05 -38.35
CA GLU A 68 -0.13 7.29 -39.80
C GLU A 68 -1.60 7.31 -40.26
N ASP A 69 -1.98 8.38 -40.96
CA ASP A 69 -3.27 8.56 -41.61
C ASP A 69 -3.44 7.62 -42.81
N GLN A 70 -4.67 7.15 -43.07
CA GLN A 70 -5.16 7.04 -44.45
C GLN A 70 -6.62 7.50 -44.56
N GLN A 71 -6.80 8.55 -45.37
CA GLN A 71 -8.06 9.16 -45.76
C GLN A 71 -8.50 8.57 -47.12
N GLN A 72 -9.80 8.32 -47.29
CA GLN A 72 -10.39 8.16 -48.63
C GLN A 72 -11.83 8.71 -48.73
N ASP A 73 -11.92 9.89 -49.35
CA ASP A 73 -13.06 10.46 -50.08
C ASP A 73 -13.72 9.43 -51.06
N GLN A 74 -14.97 9.47 -51.54
CA GLN A 74 -16.12 10.42 -51.59
C GLN A 74 -17.32 9.62 -52.23
N PRO A 75 -18.42 10.18 -52.83
CA PRO A 75 -19.08 11.50 -52.69
C PRO A 75 -20.65 11.49 -52.67
N LYS A 76 -21.25 12.65 -52.30
CA LYS A 76 -22.53 13.24 -52.85
C LYS A 76 -23.85 12.44 -52.61
N GLN A 77 -25.09 12.97 -52.73
CA GLN A 77 -25.74 14.27 -53.00
C GLN A 77 -27.18 14.17 -52.35
N GLN A 78 -28.01 15.19 -52.04
CA GLN A 78 -28.03 16.65 -52.21
C GLN A 78 -29.12 17.29 -51.27
N GLU A 79 -29.10 18.62 -51.09
CA GLU A 79 -30.25 19.55 -50.92
C GLU A 79 -31.38 19.39 -49.88
N THR A 80 -31.59 20.45 -49.08
CA THR A 80 -32.72 21.39 -49.26
C THR A 80 -32.36 22.74 -48.62
N GLU A 81 -32.60 23.85 -49.33
CA GLU A 81 -32.23 25.20 -48.91
C GLU A 81 -33.37 25.99 -48.23
N GLN A 82 -33.02 26.76 -47.19
CA GLN A 82 -33.52 28.13 -46.89
C GLN A 82 -35.04 28.39 -46.63
N PRO A 83 -35.44 29.60 -46.16
CA PRO A 83 -34.66 30.82 -45.91
C PRO A 83 -34.66 31.39 -44.48
N ALA A 84 -33.68 32.27 -44.24
CA ALA A 84 -33.62 33.14 -43.08
C ALA A 84 -34.52 34.38 -43.25
N GLN A 85 -34.83 35.08 -42.15
CA GLN A 85 -34.54 36.52 -41.98
C GLN A 85 -34.88 36.98 -40.53
N PRO A 86 -34.30 38.09 -40.03
CA PRO A 86 -34.10 38.31 -38.60
C PRO A 86 -35.11 39.27 -37.97
N LYS A 87 -35.13 39.29 -36.63
CA LYS A 87 -35.53 40.48 -35.86
C LYS A 87 -34.52 40.79 -34.77
N GLU A 88 -33.84 41.91 -34.94
CA GLU A 88 -33.21 42.61 -33.84
C GLU A 88 -34.29 43.03 -32.83
N GLN A 89 -34.07 42.72 -31.56
CA GLN A 89 -34.65 43.49 -30.47
C GLN A 89 -33.57 43.76 -29.43
N THR A 90 -33.08 45.01 -29.44
CA THR A 90 -32.20 45.57 -28.41
C THR A 90 -32.96 45.69 -27.09
N ALA A 91 -33.09 44.58 -26.37
CA ALA A 91 -33.56 44.56 -25.00
C ALA A 91 -32.39 44.85 -24.05
N GLN A 92 -32.09 46.13 -23.79
CA GLN A 92 -31.28 46.53 -22.65
C GLN A 92 -32.04 46.26 -21.33
N ALA A 93 -32.13 45.00 -20.95
CA ALA A 93 -32.57 44.59 -19.63
C ALA A 93 -31.33 44.46 -18.72
N LYS A 94 -31.20 45.41 -17.80
CA LYS A 94 -30.08 45.56 -16.86
C LYS A 94 -29.79 44.22 -16.16
N PRO A 95 -28.53 43.74 -16.06
CA PRO A 95 -28.23 42.59 -15.21
C PRO A 95 -28.58 42.95 -13.77
N ASN A 96 -29.31 42.06 -13.07
CA ASN A 96 -29.63 42.20 -11.66
C ASN A 96 -28.35 42.02 -10.82
N MET A 97 -27.52 43.07 -10.77
CA MET A 97 -26.21 43.09 -10.12
C MET A 97 -26.28 42.83 -8.61
N VAL A 98 -27.45 43.08 -8.00
CA VAL A 98 -27.80 42.69 -6.62
C VAL A 98 -27.99 41.19 -6.39
N HIS A 99 -28.29 40.38 -7.42
CA HIS A 99 -28.36 38.92 -7.26
C HIS A 99 -27.00 38.23 -7.41
N VAL A 100 -26.16 38.72 -8.33
CA VAL A 100 -24.82 38.13 -8.56
C VAL A 100 -23.95 38.25 -7.31
N GLY A 101 -23.96 39.41 -6.63
CA GLY A 101 -23.20 39.62 -5.39
C GLY A 101 -23.60 38.68 -4.26
N TRP A 102 -24.90 38.43 -4.06
CA TRP A 102 -25.38 37.46 -3.06
C TRP A 102 -25.02 36.02 -3.42
N VAL A 103 -25.16 35.60 -4.67
CA VAL A 103 -24.78 34.24 -5.11
C VAL A 103 -23.27 34.01 -4.90
N ILE A 104 -22.42 34.99 -5.22
CA ILE A 104 -20.97 34.92 -4.95
C ILE A 104 -20.69 34.86 -3.45
N GLY A 105 -21.39 35.65 -2.63
CA GLY A 105 -21.27 35.61 -1.17
C GLY A 105 -21.65 34.26 -0.56
N TYR A 106 -22.76 33.65 -1.01
CA TYR A 106 -23.17 32.31 -0.60
C TYR A 106 -22.18 31.24 -1.08
N ALA A 107 -21.65 31.35 -2.30
CA ALA A 107 -20.63 30.43 -2.81
C ALA A 107 -19.32 30.51 -2.00
N ALA A 108 -18.84 31.72 -1.69
CA ALA A 108 -17.67 31.91 -0.84
C ALA A 108 -17.90 31.36 0.59
N GLY A 109 -19.06 31.62 1.18
CA GLY A 109 -19.46 31.06 2.47
C GLY A 109 -19.52 29.53 2.46
N ALA A 110 -20.05 28.93 1.40
CA ALA A 110 -20.09 27.47 1.22
C ALA A 110 -18.68 26.86 1.10
N ILE A 111 -17.75 27.50 0.40
CA ILE A 111 -16.35 27.05 0.30
C ILE A 111 -15.66 27.09 1.66
N VAL A 112 -15.83 28.18 2.42
CA VAL A 112 -15.26 28.31 3.78
C VAL A 112 -15.86 27.25 4.72
N LEU A 113 -17.18 27.02 4.64
CA LEU A 113 -17.86 25.99 5.43
C LEU A 113 -17.38 24.57 5.07
N LEU A 114 -17.23 24.25 3.79
CA LEU A 114 -16.65 22.98 3.30
C LEU A 114 -15.21 22.79 3.78
N GLY A 115 -14.39 23.84 3.73
CA GLY A 115 -13.02 23.83 4.25
C GLY A 115 -12.97 23.56 5.76
N PHE A 116 -13.83 24.24 6.53
CA PHE A 116 -13.93 24.04 7.99
C PHE A 116 -14.42 22.64 8.36
N ILE A 117 -15.43 22.12 7.66
CA ILE A 117 -15.92 20.74 7.83
C ILE A 117 -14.78 19.76 7.50
N SER A 118 -14.13 19.90 6.34
CA SER A 118 -13.00 19.05 5.94
C SER A 118 -11.88 19.03 6.99
N TRP A 119 -11.53 20.21 7.53
CA TRP A 119 -10.56 20.34 8.62
C TRP A 119 -11.00 19.63 9.90
N MET A 120 -12.26 19.77 10.34
CA MET A 120 -12.79 19.01 11.48
C MET A 120 -12.74 17.49 11.22
N LEU A 121 -13.21 17.04 10.06
CA LEU A 121 -13.21 15.62 9.68
C LEU A 121 -11.78 15.05 9.69
N TYR A 122 -10.79 15.80 9.21
CA TYR A 122 -9.37 15.44 9.30
C TYR A 122 -8.84 15.46 10.73
N ARG A 123 -9.13 16.51 11.51
CA ARG A 123 -8.65 16.69 12.89
C ARG A 123 -9.21 15.65 13.86
N PHE A 124 -10.43 15.20 13.62
CA PHE A 124 -11.10 14.16 14.40
C PHE A 124 -10.92 12.75 13.81
N ARG A 125 -10.17 12.57 12.70
CA ARG A 125 -9.98 11.28 11.98
C ARG A 125 -9.65 10.08 12.86
N THR A 126 -8.90 10.26 13.95
CA THR A 126 -8.57 9.18 14.87
C THR A 126 -9.77 8.66 15.68
N ARG A 127 -10.85 9.45 15.83
CA ARG A 127 -12.03 9.14 16.65
C ARG A 127 -13.19 8.51 15.86
N TRP A 128 -13.56 9.09 14.72
CA TRP A 128 -14.68 8.58 13.90
C TRP A 128 -14.29 7.45 12.95
N LEU A 129 -13.03 7.36 12.51
CA LEU A 129 -12.60 6.35 11.53
C LEU A 129 -12.66 4.89 12.02
N PRO A 130 -12.32 4.55 13.30
CA PRO A 130 -12.53 3.20 13.84
C PRO A 130 -13.95 2.68 13.63
N PHE A 131 -14.96 3.51 13.87
CA PHE A 131 -16.37 3.15 13.72
C PHE A 131 -16.72 2.75 12.27
N PHE A 132 -16.19 3.47 11.27
CA PHE A 132 -16.36 3.09 9.86
C PHE A 132 -15.57 1.82 9.49
N ILE A 133 -14.37 1.63 10.05
CA ILE A 133 -13.57 0.42 9.82
C ILE A 133 -14.30 -0.81 10.39
N VAL A 134 -14.77 -0.75 11.63
CA VAL A 134 -15.57 -1.81 12.29
C VAL A 134 -16.83 -2.12 11.47
N ARG A 135 -17.59 -1.10 11.05
CA ARG A 135 -18.77 -1.27 10.18
C ARG A 135 -18.42 -1.96 8.85
N LYS A 136 -17.28 -1.64 8.26
CA LYS A 136 -16.83 -2.23 7.00
C LYS A 136 -16.38 -3.69 7.19
N VAL A 137 -15.56 -3.98 8.21
CA VAL A 137 -15.11 -5.33 8.55
C VAL A 137 -16.30 -6.28 8.78
N LYS A 138 -17.32 -5.84 9.52
CA LYS A 138 -18.57 -6.59 9.76
C LYS A 138 -19.43 -6.85 8.51
N ARG A 139 -19.00 -6.41 7.32
CA ARG A 139 -19.63 -6.67 6.02
C ARG A 139 -18.74 -7.44 5.04
N LEU A 140 -17.49 -7.73 5.41
CA LEU A 140 -16.60 -8.56 4.60
C LEU A 140 -16.88 -10.05 4.85
N PRO A 141 -16.65 -10.93 3.86
CA PRO A 141 -16.60 -12.37 4.09
C PRO A 141 -15.46 -12.71 5.06
N GLU A 142 -15.69 -13.70 5.93
CA GLU A 142 -14.83 -13.94 7.10
C GLU A 142 -13.40 -14.33 6.74
N ASP A 143 -13.23 -15.13 5.68
CA ASP A 143 -11.95 -15.58 5.12
C ASP A 143 -10.95 -14.43 4.88
N GLY A 144 -11.46 -13.27 4.45
CA GLY A 144 -10.68 -12.05 4.21
C GLY A 144 -10.82 -10.98 5.32
N ALA A 145 -11.79 -11.13 6.22
CA ALA A 145 -12.09 -10.15 7.26
C ALA A 145 -10.92 -9.97 8.22
N PHE A 146 -10.26 -11.06 8.65
CA PHE A 146 -9.14 -10.99 9.59
C PHE A 146 -7.96 -10.18 9.02
N PHE A 147 -7.52 -10.52 7.81
CA PHE A 147 -6.38 -9.86 7.18
C PHE A 147 -6.64 -8.36 6.95
N TYR A 148 -7.85 -8.02 6.49
CA TYR A 148 -8.25 -6.62 6.33
C TYR A 148 -8.36 -5.89 7.69
N ALA A 149 -8.92 -6.53 8.71
CA ALA A 149 -9.07 -5.97 10.05
C ALA A 149 -7.70 -5.68 10.70
N TYR A 150 -6.78 -6.64 10.67
CA TYR A 150 -5.44 -6.49 11.24
C TYR A 150 -4.65 -5.37 10.51
N ALA A 151 -4.65 -5.36 9.18
CA ALA A 151 -4.03 -4.28 8.40
C ALA A 151 -4.66 -2.89 8.70
N ALA A 152 -5.98 -2.83 8.91
CA ALA A 152 -6.67 -1.60 9.26
C ALA A 152 -6.35 -1.12 10.69
N LEU A 153 -6.09 -2.04 11.63
CA LEU A 153 -5.61 -1.74 12.99
C LEU A 153 -4.19 -1.15 12.95
N LEU A 154 -3.25 -1.78 12.24
CA LEU A 154 -1.89 -1.24 12.05
C LEU A 154 -1.94 0.18 11.46
N LYS A 155 -2.77 0.40 10.43
CA LYS A 155 -2.96 1.72 9.83
C LYS A 155 -3.63 2.71 10.79
N GLN A 156 -4.43 2.24 11.74
CA GLN A 156 -5.04 3.10 12.77
C GLN A 156 -4.04 3.47 13.86
N LEU A 157 -3.17 2.55 14.28
CA LEU A 157 -2.06 2.80 15.21
C LEU A 157 -1.08 3.83 14.63
N GLY A 158 -0.71 3.70 13.35
CA GLY A 158 0.10 4.72 12.67
C GLY A 158 -0.55 6.10 12.63
N ARG A 159 -1.88 6.19 12.45
CA ARG A 159 -2.61 7.47 12.58
C ARG A 159 -2.61 8.06 14.00
N ARG A 160 -2.32 7.25 15.04
CA ARG A 160 -2.10 7.71 16.43
C ARG A 160 -0.62 8.05 16.70
N GLY A 161 0.29 7.86 15.74
CA GLY A 161 1.73 8.06 15.88
C GLY A 161 2.52 6.82 16.32
N ILE A 162 1.87 5.65 16.38
CA ILE A 162 2.51 4.38 16.74
C ILE A 162 2.76 3.60 15.44
N GLU A 163 3.92 3.83 14.84
CA GLU A 163 4.30 3.19 13.57
C GLU A 163 5.32 2.06 13.79
N LYS A 164 5.12 0.97 13.04
CA LYS A 164 6.02 -0.18 13.05
C LYS A 164 7.32 0.20 12.32
N LYS A 165 8.46 0.07 13.01
CA LYS A 165 9.78 0.34 12.41
C LYS A 165 10.11 -0.65 11.26
N PRO A 166 10.95 -0.25 10.29
CA PRO A 166 11.58 -1.20 9.36
C PRO A 166 12.33 -2.30 10.12
N GLY A 167 12.35 -3.52 9.58
CA GLY A 167 13.02 -4.68 10.21
C GLY A 167 12.34 -5.30 11.43
N MET A 168 11.54 -4.54 12.18
CA MET A 168 10.76 -5.06 13.30
C MET A 168 9.79 -6.17 12.85
N THR A 169 9.57 -7.21 13.66
CA THR A 169 8.53 -8.22 13.40
C THR A 169 7.14 -7.71 13.81
N LEU A 170 6.06 -8.42 13.42
CA LEU A 170 4.71 -8.11 13.92
C LEU A 170 4.62 -8.37 15.43
N ARG A 171 5.21 -9.48 15.89
CA ARG A 171 5.27 -9.88 17.29
C ARG A 171 6.00 -8.86 18.16
N GLU A 172 7.19 -8.41 17.78
CA GLU A 172 7.91 -7.33 18.49
C GLU A 172 7.07 -6.05 18.57
N PHE A 173 6.44 -5.66 17.46
CA PHE A 173 5.59 -4.46 17.42
C PHE A 173 4.38 -4.58 18.35
N ALA A 174 3.80 -5.78 18.43
CA ALA A 174 2.71 -6.09 19.35
C ALA A 174 3.16 -5.99 20.82
N SER A 175 4.31 -6.57 21.17
CA SER A 175 4.85 -6.49 22.53
C SER A 175 5.16 -5.05 22.97
N LEU A 176 5.64 -4.19 22.06
CA LEU A 176 5.86 -2.76 22.35
C LEU A 176 4.56 -1.97 22.58
N ILE A 177 3.46 -2.36 21.94
CA ILE A 177 2.14 -1.78 22.20
C ILE A 177 1.61 -2.24 23.56
N ASP A 178 1.73 -3.54 23.82
CA ASP A 178 1.30 -4.20 25.05
C ASP A 178 2.04 -3.66 26.29
N GLU A 179 3.35 -3.45 26.21
CA GLU A 179 4.16 -2.80 27.26
C GLU A 179 3.66 -1.38 27.57
N LYS A 180 3.29 -0.62 26.54
CA LYS A 180 2.79 0.76 26.66
C LYS A 180 1.33 0.81 27.15
N ASP A 181 0.53 -0.21 26.88
CA ASP A 181 -0.89 -0.31 27.25
C ASP A 181 -1.13 -1.04 28.59
N GLY A 182 -0.14 -1.81 29.08
CA GLY A 182 -0.22 -2.59 30.31
C GLY A 182 -1.08 -3.86 30.20
N ASP A 183 -1.25 -4.41 29.00
CA ASP A 183 -1.96 -5.67 28.77
C ASP A 183 -1.26 -6.54 27.70
N HIS A 184 -1.92 -7.60 27.21
CA HIS A 184 -1.36 -8.54 26.23
C HIS A 184 -2.23 -8.72 24.98
N HIS A 185 -3.21 -7.82 24.77
CA HIS A 185 -4.21 -8.00 23.72
C HIS A 185 -3.58 -7.91 22.33
N MET A 186 -2.61 -7.01 22.10
CA MET A 186 -2.01 -6.87 20.77
C MET A 186 -1.18 -8.12 20.41
N SER A 187 -0.44 -8.69 21.37
CA SER A 187 0.31 -9.95 21.17
C SER A 187 -0.61 -11.14 20.93
N GLU A 188 -1.71 -11.26 21.69
CA GLU A 188 -2.71 -12.32 21.49
C GLU A 188 -3.33 -12.25 20.08
N LEU A 189 -3.77 -11.05 19.65
CA LEU A 189 -4.29 -10.83 18.30
C LEU A 189 -3.26 -11.20 17.23
N THR A 190 -2.01 -10.78 17.43
CA THR A 190 -0.91 -11.00 16.50
C THR A 190 -0.55 -12.48 16.39
N GLN A 191 -0.57 -13.22 17.49
CA GLN A 191 -0.34 -14.67 17.48
C GLN A 191 -1.43 -15.41 16.70
N LEU A 192 -2.71 -15.02 16.84
CA LEU A 192 -3.81 -15.60 16.06
C LEU A 192 -3.71 -15.23 14.57
N TYR A 193 -3.28 -14.00 14.26
CA TYR A 193 -3.02 -13.56 12.89
C TYR A 193 -1.86 -14.34 12.24
N GLU A 194 -0.74 -14.54 12.96
CA GLU A 194 0.40 -15.32 12.50
C GLU A 194 0.04 -16.79 12.27
N ARG A 195 -0.88 -17.37 13.06
CA ARG A 195 -1.42 -18.72 12.84
C ARG A 195 -2.23 -18.81 11.54
N ALA A 196 -3.15 -17.88 11.31
CA ALA A 196 -3.91 -17.82 10.05
C ALA A 196 -2.97 -17.62 8.83
N LEU A 197 -1.98 -16.74 8.95
CA LEU A 197 -1.08 -16.39 7.85
C LEU A 197 -0.06 -17.49 7.51
N TYR A 198 0.65 -18.03 8.52
CA TYR A 198 1.79 -18.92 8.28
C TYR A 198 1.47 -20.40 8.45
N ARG A 199 0.52 -20.76 9.33
CA ARG A 199 0.16 -22.17 9.57
C ARG A 199 -1.02 -22.64 8.73
N ARG A 200 -1.64 -21.75 7.94
CA ARG A 200 -2.87 -22.01 7.15
C ARG A 200 -4.00 -22.59 8.00
N GLU A 201 -4.07 -22.19 9.26
CA GLU A 201 -5.22 -22.45 10.12
C GLU A 201 -6.44 -21.64 9.63
N ASP A 202 -7.66 -22.09 9.94
CA ASP A 202 -8.88 -21.45 9.47
C ASP A 202 -8.99 -20.00 9.97
N ALA A 203 -8.83 -19.05 9.04
CA ALA A 203 -8.85 -17.63 9.30
C ALA A 203 -10.23 -17.14 9.78
N SER A 204 -11.33 -17.79 9.36
CA SER A 204 -12.68 -17.44 9.80
C SER A 204 -12.90 -17.82 11.27
N ALA A 205 -12.52 -19.04 11.65
CA ALA A 205 -12.62 -19.52 13.03
C ALA A 205 -11.71 -18.72 13.98
N LEU A 206 -10.49 -18.37 13.57
CA LEU A 206 -9.58 -17.51 14.34
C LEU A 206 -10.07 -16.05 14.41
N TRP A 207 -10.74 -15.57 13.36
CA TRP A 207 -11.38 -14.26 13.36
C TRP A 207 -12.54 -14.19 14.35
N GLN A 208 -13.46 -15.16 14.37
CA GLN A 208 -14.58 -15.19 15.32
C GLN A 208 -14.13 -15.13 16.78
N GLN A 209 -13.02 -15.81 17.10
CA GLN A 209 -12.41 -15.76 18.44
C GLN A 209 -11.79 -14.39 18.77
N SER A 210 -11.14 -13.75 17.80
CA SER A 210 -10.37 -12.52 18.00
C SER A 210 -11.09 -11.20 17.68
N ALA A 211 -12.23 -11.23 16.99
CA ALA A 211 -12.93 -10.05 16.47
C ALA A 211 -13.30 -9.05 17.57
N LYS A 212 -13.75 -9.54 18.73
CA LYS A 212 -14.10 -8.71 19.90
C LYS A 212 -12.87 -8.02 20.50
N LEU A 213 -11.75 -8.75 20.56
CA LEU A 213 -10.48 -8.24 21.07
C LEU A 213 -9.88 -7.19 20.11
N TRP A 214 -9.96 -7.43 18.79
CA TRP A 214 -9.64 -6.44 17.77
C TRP A 214 -10.53 -5.19 17.86
N GLU A 215 -11.83 -5.36 18.08
CA GLU A 215 -12.77 -4.24 18.22
C GLU A 215 -12.46 -3.38 19.46
N ASN A 216 -11.97 -3.98 20.54
CA ASN A 216 -11.45 -3.24 21.70
C ASN A 216 -10.19 -2.43 21.33
N LEU A 217 -9.19 -3.05 20.69
CA LEU A 217 -7.92 -2.40 20.31
C LEU A 217 -8.11 -1.21 19.34
N ILE A 218 -8.97 -1.38 18.32
CA ILE A 218 -9.19 -0.31 17.32
C ILE A 218 -9.99 0.88 17.89
N ASN A 219 -10.86 0.64 18.87
CA ASN A 219 -11.65 1.67 19.56
C ASN A 219 -10.97 2.30 20.78
N ARG A 220 -9.91 1.67 21.32
CA ARG A 220 -9.04 2.26 22.36
C ARG A 220 -8.50 3.62 21.90
N ARG A 221 -8.30 4.55 22.83
CA ARG A 221 -7.86 5.93 22.56
C ARG A 221 -6.43 6.15 23.00
#